data_AF-A0A924UDP3-F1
#
_entry.id   AF-A0A924UDP3-F1
#
_cell.length_a   1.000
_cell.length_b   1.000
_cell.length_c   1.000
_cell.angle_alpha   90.00
_cell.angle_beta   90.00
_cell.angle_gamma   90.00
#
_symmetry.space_group_name_H-M   'P 1'
#
loop_
_entity.id
_entity.type
_entity.pdbx_description
1 polymer ?
#
loop_
_entity_poly.entity_id
_entity_poly.type
_entity_poly.pdbx_seq_one_letter_code
_entity_poly.pdbx_strand_id
1 'polypeptide(L)'
;MGEITGNGTAVRGLGGAAGYGETALPRGDDTVTRVDVSAVFGVGFSVGGVHYDADQLYVSTDGLVSFGKGLAGVVPPAAPYFAIFNADVDTRLDGEGAESGAVWLDVDTAQDCVTITWDQVGFYRRNATLTDTFQMQFFDRGNGRFDVVYRYHDIAWTSGDLQGGFGGLDGVAALIGYRLSGDGAPVLLAASGDAAAQLALDTTAGNTGVRGLWVLPFGSTPAITGTPGADSMYGTAAGETMQGLGGDDVLYGSAGADSLDGGTGQDRADYSNATGAVVVDLRDLAANQGLAAGDSYVGIEWFVGSGLADTLRGSPQGDGFDGGRGMDVLAGFGGSDTMAGGDQNDALYGGAAKDLLSGGLGNDRLVGGTGVDTMTGGTGADQFVYRGTGASGADWITDYDAAQGDVLAFARAGATRGDFRVTYVTDAGGGAAGVKEAHVTYLPTGKLIWVLVDGAAEDRIVVQSSMNSFDLL
;
A
#
# COMPACT_ATOMS: atom_id res chain seq x y z
N MET A 1 21.09 10.50 3.72
CA MET A 1 20.21 11.33 4.55
C MET A 1 20.85 12.71 4.68
N GLY A 2 20.29 13.72 4.01
CA GLY A 2 20.74 15.10 4.18
C GLY A 2 20.25 15.62 5.52
N GLU A 3 21.15 16.26 6.27
CA GLU A 3 20.84 16.91 7.54
C GLU A 3 19.91 18.11 7.26
N ILE A 4 18.71 18.14 7.86
CA ILE A 4 17.84 19.32 7.81
C ILE A 4 18.55 20.42 8.61
N THR A 5 19.22 21.34 7.92
CA THR A 5 19.91 22.49 8.52
C THR A 5 19.13 23.78 8.22
N GLY A 6 18.96 24.65 9.21
CA GLY A 6 18.23 25.92 9.02
C GLY A 6 18.46 26.90 10.17
N ASN A 7 18.76 28.15 9.84
CA ASN A 7 19.02 29.27 10.75
C ASN A 7 17.75 30.06 11.13
N GLY A 8 16.56 29.45 11.05
CA GLY A 8 15.30 30.09 11.43
C GLY A 8 14.88 31.28 10.56
N THR A 9 15.39 31.46 9.34
CA THR A 9 14.86 32.51 8.44
C THR A 9 13.83 31.92 7.48
N ALA A 10 12.54 32.15 7.75
CA ALA A 10 11.47 31.92 6.79
C ALA A 10 11.23 33.16 5.90
N VAL A 11 10.78 32.89 4.67
CA VAL A 11 10.05 33.75 3.71
C VAL A 11 10.85 34.63 2.73
N ARG A 12 10.58 34.48 1.40
CA ARG A 12 9.89 35.47 0.49
C ARG A 12 9.37 34.76 -0.78
N GLY A 13 8.15 35.06 -1.24
CA GLY A 13 7.64 34.65 -2.57
C GLY A 13 6.12 34.49 -2.71
N LEU A 14 5.47 33.75 -1.81
CA LEU A 14 4.00 33.64 -1.58
C LEU A 14 3.09 33.63 -2.83
N GLY A 15 3.54 33.03 -3.94
CA GLY A 15 2.72 32.76 -5.14
C GLY A 15 3.50 32.59 -6.46
N GLY A 16 3.62 31.35 -6.94
CA GLY A 16 3.97 30.98 -8.33
C GLY A 16 5.46 30.96 -8.71
N ALA A 17 5.85 29.90 -9.43
CA ALA A 17 7.18 29.53 -9.97
C ALA A 17 8.39 29.79 -9.03
N ALA A 18 8.72 28.73 -8.28
CA ALA A 18 9.83 28.57 -7.33
C ALA A 18 9.71 29.40 -6.03
N GLY A 19 9.06 28.81 -5.01
CA GLY A 19 9.20 29.21 -3.61
C GLY A 19 7.90 29.31 -2.81
N TYR A 20 7.44 28.18 -2.28
CA TYR A 20 6.72 28.06 -0.99
C TYR A 20 5.27 28.54 -0.94
N GLY A 21 4.49 28.24 -2.00
CA GLY A 21 3.03 28.37 -2.03
C GLY A 21 2.49 28.41 -3.46
N GLU A 22 2.11 27.26 -4.01
CA GLU A 22 1.50 27.19 -5.35
C GLU A 22 -0.01 27.42 -5.30
N THR A 23 -0.66 27.01 -4.21
CA THR A 23 -2.11 27.02 -4.08
C THR A 23 -2.55 27.78 -2.83
N ALA A 24 -3.32 28.85 -3.02
CA ALA A 24 -4.05 29.50 -1.93
C ALA A 24 -5.22 28.61 -1.52
N LEU A 25 -5.30 28.25 -0.24
CA LEU A 25 -6.47 27.59 0.31
C LEU A 25 -7.61 28.60 0.54
N PRO A 26 -8.88 28.16 0.50
CA PRO A 26 -10.02 29.03 0.78
C PRO A 26 -9.87 29.78 2.10
N ARG A 27 -10.04 31.11 2.03
CA ARG A 27 -10.12 31.97 3.21
C ARG A 27 -11.46 31.77 3.91
N GLY A 28 -11.46 31.87 5.23
CA GLY A 28 -12.65 31.68 6.04
C GLY A 28 -12.40 31.85 7.53
N ASP A 29 -13.46 31.63 8.27
CA ASP A 29 -13.56 31.66 9.72
C ASP A 29 -13.81 30.23 10.17
N ASP A 30 -12.93 29.70 11.03
CA ASP A 30 -12.89 28.29 11.43
C ASP A 30 -13.00 27.30 10.25
N THR A 31 -12.37 27.62 9.11
CA THR A 31 -12.57 26.87 7.85
C THR A 31 -11.50 25.81 7.67
N VAL A 32 -11.91 24.64 7.19
CA VAL A 32 -11.03 23.50 6.96
C VAL A 32 -11.05 23.08 5.50
N THR A 33 -9.87 22.85 4.94
CA THR A 33 -9.69 22.40 3.57
C THR A 33 -9.01 21.04 3.54
N ARG A 34 -9.63 20.05 2.87
CA ARG A 34 -8.99 18.78 2.53
C ARG A 34 -8.03 19.02 1.38
N VAL A 35 -6.81 18.51 1.48
CA VAL A 35 -5.76 18.67 0.46
C VAL A 35 -5.23 17.31 0.01
N ASP A 36 -4.91 17.21 -1.27
CA ASP A 36 -4.23 16.05 -1.85
C ASP A 36 -2.75 16.35 -1.99
N VAL A 37 -1.93 15.55 -1.34
CA VAL A 37 -0.46 15.68 -1.34
C VAL A 37 0.24 14.41 -1.83
N SER A 38 -0.47 13.58 -2.59
CA SER A 38 0.03 12.33 -3.19
C SER A 38 1.29 12.48 -4.04
N ALA A 39 1.56 13.67 -4.58
CA ALA A 39 2.77 13.93 -5.35
C ALA A 39 4.06 13.82 -4.50
N VAL A 40 3.98 14.08 -3.19
CA VAL A 40 5.08 13.93 -2.23
C VAL A 40 4.84 12.69 -1.36
N PHE A 41 3.65 12.56 -0.78
CA PHE A 41 3.29 11.46 0.11
C PHE A 41 2.55 10.36 -0.65
N GLY A 42 3.15 9.81 -1.71
CA GLY A 42 2.46 8.84 -2.60
C GLY A 42 1.91 7.61 -1.87
N VAL A 43 2.54 7.25 -0.75
CA VAL A 43 2.14 6.13 0.12
C VAL A 43 1.37 6.59 1.36
N GLY A 44 0.98 7.86 1.50
CA GLY A 44 0.24 8.38 2.66
C GLY A 44 1.10 8.75 3.87
N PHE A 45 0.47 8.78 5.05
CA PHE A 45 1.04 9.19 6.34
C PHE A 45 0.76 8.13 7.42
N SER A 46 1.71 7.95 8.33
CA SER A 46 1.57 7.11 9.50
C SER A 46 1.60 7.98 10.76
N VAL A 47 0.43 8.18 11.39
CA VAL A 47 0.26 9.06 12.55
C VAL A 47 -0.33 8.29 13.71
N GLY A 48 0.42 8.17 14.81
CA GLY A 48 -0.05 7.49 16.02
C GLY A 48 -0.40 6.01 15.84
N GLY A 49 0.27 5.33 14.90
CA GLY A 49 0.04 3.92 14.59
C GLY A 49 -1.07 3.67 13.57
N VAL A 50 -1.75 4.72 13.10
CA VAL A 50 -2.80 4.65 12.06
C VAL A 50 -2.24 5.17 10.73
N HIS A 51 -2.58 4.48 9.64
CA HIS A 51 -2.28 4.91 8.29
C HIS A 51 -3.37 5.84 7.74
N TYR A 52 -2.97 6.86 6.98
CA TYR A 52 -3.85 7.82 6.33
C TYR A 52 -3.40 8.04 4.89
N ASP A 53 -4.31 7.94 3.93
CA ASP A 53 -3.97 8.21 2.53
C ASP A 53 -3.51 9.67 2.34
N ALA A 54 -2.76 9.90 1.26
CA ALA A 54 -2.21 11.20 0.93
C ALA A 54 -3.25 12.32 0.74
N ASP A 55 -4.50 11.94 0.44
CA ASP A 55 -5.61 12.86 0.27
C ASP A 55 -6.43 13.07 1.56
N GLN A 56 -6.04 12.42 2.66
CA GLN A 56 -6.72 12.51 3.96
C GLN A 56 -6.08 13.55 4.89
N LEU A 57 -5.31 14.49 4.34
CA LEU A 57 -4.75 15.64 5.05
C LEU A 57 -5.73 16.82 5.04
N TYR A 58 -5.96 17.44 6.19
CA TYR A 58 -6.86 18.57 6.34
C TYR A 58 -6.13 19.75 6.98
N VAL A 59 -6.33 20.95 6.44
CA VAL A 59 -5.69 22.19 6.89
C VAL A 59 -6.76 23.17 7.36
N SER A 60 -6.67 23.61 8.61
CA SER A 60 -7.56 24.62 9.20
C SER A 60 -6.96 26.03 9.09
N THR A 61 -7.81 27.05 9.00
CA THR A 61 -7.42 28.46 9.20
C THR A 61 -6.83 28.72 10.58
N ASP A 62 -7.15 27.89 11.55
CA ASP A 62 -6.87 28.09 12.99
C ASP A 62 -5.50 27.55 13.42
N GLY A 63 -4.63 27.18 12.46
CA GLY A 63 -3.27 26.70 12.69
C GLY A 63 -3.12 25.20 12.92
N LEU A 64 -4.15 24.43 12.55
CA LEU A 64 -4.21 22.97 12.70
C LEU A 64 -4.03 22.24 11.36
N VAL A 65 -3.33 21.11 11.41
CA VAL A 65 -3.31 20.09 10.37
C VAL A 65 -3.79 18.77 10.98
N SER A 66 -4.75 18.10 10.35
CA SER A 66 -5.35 16.86 10.85
C SER A 66 -5.46 15.79 9.78
N PHE A 67 -5.68 14.54 10.21
CA PHE A 67 -5.69 13.36 9.34
C PHE A 67 -7.02 12.61 9.43
N GLY A 68 -7.51 12.11 8.30
CA GLY A 68 -8.78 11.35 8.17
C GLY A 68 -10.04 12.19 8.37
N LYS A 69 -9.97 13.26 9.16
CA LYS A 69 -11.09 14.15 9.48
C LYS A 69 -10.63 15.59 9.65
N GLY A 70 -11.36 16.52 9.04
CA GLY A 70 -11.16 17.96 9.24
C GLY A 70 -11.58 18.44 10.62
N LEU A 71 -10.77 19.31 11.23
CA LEU A 71 -10.98 19.88 12.56
C LEU A 71 -11.07 21.41 12.49
N ALA A 72 -12.17 21.98 12.99
CA ALA A 72 -12.46 23.41 13.00
C ALA A 72 -12.60 23.95 14.43
N GLY A 73 -12.18 25.19 14.68
CA GLY A 73 -12.35 25.91 15.94
C GLY A 73 -11.32 25.57 17.04
N VAL A 74 -11.43 26.28 18.17
CA VAL A 74 -10.38 26.40 19.23
C VAL A 74 -10.43 25.30 20.32
N VAL A 75 -10.93 24.10 20.05
CA VAL A 75 -11.05 23.04 21.09
C VAL A 75 -10.31 21.79 20.62
N PRO A 76 -9.44 21.15 21.44
CA PRO A 76 -8.76 19.94 21.02
C PRO A 76 -9.78 18.78 20.91
N PRO A 77 -10.09 18.32 19.69
CA PRO A 77 -11.05 17.24 19.50
C PRO A 77 -10.35 15.89 19.70
N ALA A 78 -11.15 14.82 19.82
CA ALA A 78 -10.67 13.43 19.89
C ALA A 78 -10.20 12.91 18.53
N ALA A 79 -9.15 13.51 17.95
CA ALA A 79 -8.55 13.14 16.67
C ALA A 79 -7.05 13.51 16.62
N PRO A 80 -6.25 12.88 15.75
CA PRO A 80 -4.86 13.26 15.55
C PRO A 80 -4.72 14.59 14.82
N TYR A 81 -3.78 15.42 15.29
CA TYR A 81 -3.47 16.72 14.69
C TYR A 81 -2.04 17.18 15.01
N PHE A 82 -1.53 18.07 14.16
CA PHE A 82 -0.39 18.95 14.42
C PHE A 82 -0.91 20.38 14.57
N ALA A 83 -0.39 21.09 15.57
CA ALA A 83 -0.76 22.47 15.84
C ALA A 83 0.49 23.32 15.90
N ILE A 84 0.56 24.34 15.05
CA ILE A 84 1.59 25.39 15.12
C ILE A 84 1.07 26.65 15.82
N PHE A 85 -0.25 26.80 15.86
CA PHE A 85 -1.02 27.59 16.80
C PHE A 85 -2.42 26.98 16.80
N ASN A 86 -3.19 27.14 17.89
CA ASN A 86 -4.57 26.68 17.96
C ASN A 86 -5.40 27.85 18.47
N ALA A 87 -5.79 28.72 17.55
CA ALA A 87 -6.36 30.02 17.86
C ALA A 87 -7.43 30.39 16.84
N ASP A 88 -8.41 31.16 17.30
CA ASP A 88 -9.42 31.80 16.46
C ASP A 88 -8.72 32.83 15.56
N VAL A 89 -8.43 32.39 14.33
CA VAL A 89 -7.77 33.16 13.30
C VAL A 89 -8.69 33.24 12.08
N ASP A 90 -9.29 34.41 11.93
CA ASP A 90 -10.14 34.71 10.78
C ASP A 90 -9.29 35.22 9.60
N THR A 91 -9.37 34.51 8.46
CA THR A 91 -8.70 34.87 7.20
C THR A 91 -9.61 35.54 6.16
N ARG A 92 -10.90 35.76 6.47
CA ARG A 92 -11.88 36.45 5.61
C ARG A 92 -11.45 37.89 5.30
N LEU A 93 -12.02 38.45 4.24
CA LEU A 93 -11.84 39.86 3.85
C LEU A 93 -13.17 40.60 4.08
N ASP A 94 -13.31 41.24 5.25
CA ASP A 94 -14.56 41.87 5.70
C ASP A 94 -14.41 43.33 6.15
N GLY A 95 -13.19 43.89 6.15
CA GLY A 95 -12.91 45.28 6.52
C GLY A 95 -12.87 45.60 8.02
N GLU A 96 -12.92 44.60 8.91
CA GLU A 96 -12.81 44.79 10.37
C GLU A 96 -11.34 44.72 10.86
N GLY A 97 -10.52 45.77 10.65
CA GLY A 97 -9.15 45.86 11.19
C GLY A 97 -8.02 45.57 10.18
N ALA A 98 -6.82 45.21 10.66
CA ALA A 98 -5.73 44.74 9.80
C ALA A 98 -6.04 43.31 9.34
N GLU A 99 -6.11 43.09 8.03
CA GLU A 99 -6.57 41.80 7.50
C GLU A 99 -5.49 40.72 7.55
N SER A 100 -5.85 39.54 8.05
CA SER A 100 -4.97 38.37 7.98
C SER A 100 -4.66 38.02 6.52
N GLY A 101 -3.48 37.45 6.29
CA GLY A 101 -3.10 36.88 5.00
C GLY A 101 -3.86 35.59 4.66
N ALA A 102 -3.42 34.91 3.61
CA ALA A 102 -4.00 33.64 3.18
C ALA A 102 -3.29 32.45 3.84
N VAL A 103 -3.92 31.29 3.74
CA VAL A 103 -3.23 30.01 3.97
C VAL A 103 -2.75 29.48 2.63
N TRP A 104 -1.47 29.14 2.53
CA TRP A 104 -0.83 28.64 1.32
C TRP A 104 -0.40 27.19 1.50
N LEU A 105 -0.60 26.39 0.45
CA LEU A 105 -0.08 25.03 0.33
C LEU A 105 0.97 24.98 -0.79
N ASP A 106 2.08 24.30 -0.50
CA ASP A 106 3.17 23.99 -1.42
C ASP A 106 3.48 22.50 -1.39
N VAL A 107 3.56 21.86 -2.55
CA VAL A 107 3.86 20.43 -2.69
C VAL A 107 5.11 20.30 -3.57
N ASP A 108 6.27 20.18 -2.93
CA ASP A 108 7.57 20.19 -3.59
C ASP A 108 8.13 18.76 -3.69
N THR A 109 8.00 18.16 -4.87
CA THR A 109 8.52 16.81 -5.18
C THR A 109 10.03 16.77 -5.37
N ALA A 110 10.69 17.91 -5.55
CA ALA A 110 12.15 17.94 -5.65
C ALA A 110 12.82 17.93 -4.26
N GLN A 111 12.11 18.42 -3.24
CA GLN A 111 12.55 18.45 -1.85
C GLN A 111 11.85 17.40 -0.96
N ASP A 112 10.97 16.57 -1.54
CA ASP A 112 10.09 15.63 -0.83
C ASP A 112 9.38 16.30 0.35
N CYS A 113 8.77 17.46 0.10
CA CYS A 113 8.25 18.31 1.16
C CYS A 113 6.88 18.91 0.83
N VAL A 114 5.95 18.84 1.78
CA VAL A 114 4.73 19.64 1.79
C VAL A 114 4.89 20.78 2.78
N THR A 115 4.66 22.02 2.35
CA THR A 115 4.70 23.19 3.24
C THR A 115 3.33 23.87 3.28
N ILE A 116 2.86 24.14 4.50
CA ILE A 116 1.65 24.93 4.77
C ILE A 116 2.07 26.22 5.46
N THR A 117 1.65 27.36 4.92
CA THR A 117 1.98 28.69 5.44
C THR A 117 0.71 29.45 5.81
N TRP A 118 0.60 29.86 7.06
CA TRP A 118 -0.38 30.85 7.52
C TRP A 118 0.30 32.21 7.53
N ASP A 119 -0.04 33.03 6.54
CA ASP A 119 0.61 34.32 6.31
C ASP A 119 -0.10 35.46 7.04
N GLN A 120 0.67 36.35 7.67
CA GLN A 120 0.17 37.56 8.35
C GLN A 120 -1.08 37.34 9.23
N VAL A 121 -1.16 36.25 9.98
CA VAL A 121 -2.33 35.93 10.81
C VAL A 121 -2.32 36.67 12.15
N GLY A 122 -3.50 37.08 12.62
CA GLY A 122 -3.69 37.79 13.89
C GLY A 122 -4.72 37.11 14.80
N PHE A 123 -4.43 37.04 16.11
CA PHE A 123 -5.33 36.44 17.10
C PHE A 123 -6.55 37.33 17.28
N TYR A 124 -7.75 36.77 17.13
CA TYR A 124 -9.01 37.49 17.28
C TYR A 124 -9.01 38.81 16.49
N ARG A 125 -9.16 38.67 15.17
CA ARG A 125 -9.04 39.70 14.11
C ARG A 125 -9.54 41.10 14.48
N ARG A 126 -10.67 41.23 15.18
CA ARG A 126 -11.30 42.52 15.51
C ARG A 126 -10.39 43.51 16.23
N ASN A 127 -9.34 43.03 16.90
CA ASN A 127 -8.35 43.86 17.59
C ASN A 127 -6.90 43.51 17.22
N ALA A 128 -6.67 42.79 16.12
CA ALA A 128 -5.33 42.39 15.71
C ALA A 128 -4.51 43.63 15.30
N THR A 129 -3.57 44.02 16.17
CA THR A 129 -2.57 45.07 15.90
C THR A 129 -1.18 44.49 15.61
N LEU A 130 -1.03 43.17 15.81
CA LEU A 130 0.16 42.37 15.56
C LEU A 130 -0.25 41.14 14.74
N THR A 131 0.43 40.93 13.63
CA THR A 131 0.28 39.77 12.75
C THR A 131 1.58 38.98 12.76
N ASP A 132 1.49 37.66 12.57
CA ASP A 132 2.65 36.79 12.46
C ASP A 132 2.54 35.82 11.27
N THR A 133 3.65 35.20 10.90
CA THR A 133 3.70 34.19 9.83
C THR A 133 4.21 32.87 10.37
N PHE A 134 3.44 31.82 10.14
CA PHE A 134 3.74 30.47 10.59
C PHE A 134 3.84 29.53 9.40
N GLN A 135 4.80 28.60 9.45
CA GLN A 135 4.94 27.53 8.46
C GLN A 135 5.08 26.18 9.15
N MET A 136 4.33 25.21 8.64
CA MET A 136 4.47 23.80 9.00
C MET A 136 4.91 23.04 7.76
N GLN A 137 6.03 22.32 7.85
CA GLN A 137 6.57 21.53 6.74
C GLN A 137 6.57 20.05 7.11
N PHE A 138 6.14 19.21 6.18
CA PHE A 138 6.16 17.75 6.28
C PHE A 138 7.18 17.25 5.26
N PHE A 139 8.28 16.66 5.73
CA PHE A 139 9.27 16.04 4.85
C PHE A 139 9.02 14.55 4.78
N ASP A 140 8.78 14.03 3.58
CA ASP A 140 8.61 12.59 3.40
C ASP A 140 9.93 11.85 3.67
N ARG A 141 9.82 10.78 4.44
CA ARG A 141 10.91 9.86 4.78
C ARG A 141 10.65 8.46 4.22
N GLY A 142 9.62 8.31 3.39
CA GLY A 142 9.14 7.07 2.81
C GLY A 142 8.33 6.22 3.81
N ASN A 143 7.52 5.31 3.28
CA ASN A 143 6.70 4.35 4.04
C ASN A 143 5.79 5.02 5.08
N GLY A 144 5.16 6.13 4.71
CA GLY A 144 4.28 6.92 5.59
C GLY A 144 5.01 7.65 6.72
N ARG A 145 6.34 7.59 6.80
CA ARG A 145 7.12 8.32 7.80
C ARG A 145 7.40 9.73 7.32
N PHE A 146 7.41 10.66 8.26
CA PHE A 146 7.71 12.05 7.95
C PHE A 146 8.32 12.78 9.13
N ASP A 147 9.07 13.82 8.80
CA ASP A 147 9.49 14.81 9.80
C ASP A 147 8.57 16.02 9.70
N VAL A 148 8.11 16.52 10.85
CA VAL A 148 7.42 17.81 10.92
C VAL A 148 8.40 18.89 11.33
N VAL A 149 8.36 20.00 10.58
CA VAL A 149 9.13 21.21 10.86
C VAL A 149 8.22 22.42 11.07
N TYR A 150 8.28 23.01 12.26
CA TYR A 150 7.62 24.29 12.56
C TYR A 150 8.57 25.47 12.40
N ARG A 151 8.12 26.51 11.71
CA ARG A 151 8.79 27.82 11.57
C ARG A 151 7.80 28.94 11.85
N TYR A 152 8.30 30.01 12.45
CA TYR A 152 7.48 31.17 12.81
C TYR A 152 8.35 32.42 12.88
N HIS A 153 7.73 33.60 12.79
CA HIS A 153 8.43 34.87 12.88
C HIS A 153 8.44 35.43 14.32
N ASP A 154 7.35 35.35 15.09
CA ASP A 154 7.31 35.69 16.53
C ASP A 154 6.50 34.71 17.39
N ILE A 155 7.24 33.87 18.13
CA ILE A 155 6.68 32.87 19.04
C ILE A 155 5.88 33.46 20.21
N ALA A 156 6.16 34.70 20.62
CA ALA A 156 5.46 35.33 21.72
C ALA A 156 3.97 35.56 21.39
N TRP A 157 3.62 35.60 20.10
CA TRP A 157 2.23 35.62 19.64
C TRP A 157 1.45 34.38 20.10
N THR A 158 2.13 33.24 20.23
CA THR A 158 1.51 32.00 20.73
C THR A 158 1.43 31.97 22.26
N SER A 159 2.18 32.80 22.98
CA SER A 159 2.11 32.92 24.44
C SER A 159 1.65 34.33 24.80
N GLY A 160 0.33 34.57 24.70
CA GLY A 160 -0.24 35.92 24.65
C GLY A 160 0.21 36.89 25.75
N ASP A 161 0.11 38.19 25.46
CA ASP A 161 0.24 39.26 26.46
C ASP A 161 -1.13 39.66 27.05
N LEU A 162 -1.09 40.42 28.14
CA LEU A 162 -2.24 40.77 28.99
C LEU A 162 -3.39 41.54 28.28
N GLN A 163 -3.26 41.92 27.00
CA GLN A 163 -4.27 42.73 26.29
C GLN A 163 -5.15 41.97 25.29
N GLY A 164 -4.99 40.65 25.10
CA GLY A 164 -5.87 39.82 24.27
C GLY A 164 -7.25 39.55 24.90
N GLY A 165 -8.26 40.36 24.55
CA GLY A 165 -9.56 40.45 25.23
C GLY A 165 -10.51 39.24 25.20
N PHE A 166 -11.41 39.26 26.20
CA PHE A 166 -12.55 38.38 26.54
C PHE A 166 -12.35 36.85 26.43
N GLY A 167 -12.06 36.23 27.58
CA GLY A 167 -11.98 34.78 27.70
C GLY A 167 -10.59 34.21 27.41
N GLY A 168 -9.59 35.08 27.26
CA GLY A 168 -8.18 34.72 27.21
C GLY A 168 -7.91 33.64 28.23
N LEU A 169 -7.68 32.43 27.73
CA LEU A 169 -7.38 31.26 28.54
C LEU A 169 -6.33 31.69 29.55
N ASP A 170 -6.62 31.66 30.86
CA ASP A 170 -5.80 32.15 31.98
C ASP A 170 -4.27 31.95 31.82
N GLY A 171 -3.61 32.71 30.94
CA GLY A 171 -2.24 32.47 30.49
C GLY A 171 -1.99 31.15 29.71
N VAL A 172 -2.99 30.49 29.10
CA VAL A 172 -2.72 29.29 28.28
C VAL A 172 -2.24 29.74 26.90
N ALA A 173 -0.99 29.41 26.59
CA ALA A 173 -0.41 29.61 25.28
C ALA A 173 -1.30 28.96 24.19
N ALA A 174 -1.48 29.65 23.06
CA ALA A 174 -1.85 29.00 21.81
C ALA A 174 -0.93 27.79 21.64
N LEU A 175 -1.55 26.62 21.52
CA LEU A 175 -0.88 25.35 21.74
C LEU A 175 -0.04 25.03 20.50
N ILE A 176 1.28 25.15 20.62
CA ILE A 176 2.19 24.46 19.70
C ILE A 176 2.30 23.03 20.20
N GLY A 177 2.05 22.07 19.35
CA GLY A 177 1.96 20.70 19.80
C GLY A 177 1.47 19.75 18.75
N TYR A 178 1.16 18.56 19.21
CA TYR A 178 0.54 17.53 18.40
C TYR A 178 -0.22 16.56 19.28
N ARG A 179 -1.17 15.86 18.67
CA ARG A 179 -1.88 14.73 19.24
C ARG A 179 -1.81 13.61 18.21
N LEU A 180 -1.29 12.46 18.61
CA LEU A 180 -1.12 11.34 17.67
C LEU A 180 -2.33 10.39 17.64
N SER A 181 -3.18 10.40 18.67
CA SER A 181 -4.37 9.54 18.72
C SER A 181 -5.55 10.26 19.38
N GLY A 182 -6.77 9.91 18.97
CA GLY A 182 -8.00 10.54 19.46
C GLY A 182 -8.29 10.30 20.95
N ASP A 183 -7.62 9.34 21.58
CA ASP A 183 -7.73 8.97 22.99
C ASP A 183 -6.52 9.42 23.84
N GLY A 184 -5.37 9.72 23.22
CA GLY A 184 -4.15 10.17 23.90
C GLY A 184 -4.20 11.65 24.32
N ALA A 185 -3.45 12.03 25.35
CA ALA A 185 -3.32 13.45 25.71
C ALA A 185 -2.50 14.22 24.64
N PRO A 186 -2.84 15.48 24.32
CA PRO A 186 -2.01 16.28 23.43
C PRO A 186 -0.63 16.53 24.06
N VAL A 187 0.41 16.43 23.23
CA VAL A 187 1.78 16.82 23.57
C VAL A 187 1.93 18.29 23.25
N LEU A 188 2.22 19.09 24.27
CA LEU A 188 2.43 20.52 24.14
C LEU A 188 3.93 20.79 24.11
N LEU A 189 4.37 21.52 23.09
CA LEU A 189 5.74 22.01 22.98
C LEU A 189 5.84 23.34 23.72
N ALA A 190 6.97 23.57 24.38
CA ALA A 190 7.23 24.83 25.04
C ALA A 190 7.41 25.95 23.99
N ALA A 191 6.73 27.10 24.18
CA ALA A 191 6.97 28.30 23.40
C ALA A 191 8.47 28.67 23.51
N SER A 192 9.20 28.70 22.38
CA SER A 192 10.65 28.93 22.37
C SER A 192 10.98 30.29 23.00
N GLY A 193 11.83 30.33 24.00
CA GLY A 193 12.15 31.57 24.68
C GLY A 193 13.09 31.31 25.83
N ASP A 194 14.37 31.11 25.51
CA ASP A 194 15.59 31.16 26.35
C ASP A 194 15.51 30.59 27.79
N ALA A 195 14.47 29.80 28.13
CA ALA A 195 14.16 29.38 29.49
C ALA A 195 14.91 28.10 29.85
N ALA A 196 15.39 28.00 31.09
CA ALA A 196 16.23 26.89 31.57
C ALA A 196 15.59 25.49 31.41
N ALA A 197 14.25 25.38 31.34
CA ALA A 197 13.55 24.12 31.05
C ALA A 197 13.77 23.61 29.60
N GLN A 198 14.16 24.48 28.66
CA GLN A 198 14.43 24.14 27.26
C GLN A 198 15.84 23.56 27.05
N LEU A 199 16.79 23.88 27.93
CA LEU A 199 18.11 23.21 28.02
C LEU A 199 18.04 21.86 28.74
N ALA A 200 16.87 21.53 29.34
CA ALA A 200 16.63 20.29 30.07
C ALA A 200 15.75 19.28 29.31
N LEU A 201 15.24 19.64 28.12
CA LEU A 201 14.74 18.66 27.15
C LEU A 201 15.98 18.01 26.52
N ASP A 202 16.50 17.02 27.25
CA ASP A 202 17.69 16.27 26.86
C ASP A 202 17.61 15.75 25.42
N THR A 203 18.80 15.60 24.84
CA THR A 203 19.23 14.97 23.58
C THR A 203 18.43 13.72 23.14
N THR A 204 17.14 13.85 22.93
CA THR A 204 16.28 12.83 22.33
C THR A 204 16.51 12.92 20.83
N ALA A 205 16.71 11.77 20.17
CA ALA A 205 16.92 11.72 18.73
C ALA A 205 15.81 12.50 18.00
N GLY A 206 16.18 13.53 17.24
CA GLY A 206 15.26 14.37 16.46
C GLY A 206 15.20 15.85 16.85
N ASN A 207 15.61 16.26 18.05
CA ASN A 207 15.56 17.68 18.43
C ASN A 207 16.94 18.37 18.28
N THR A 208 17.05 19.39 17.43
CA THR A 208 18.32 20.13 17.20
C THR A 208 18.41 21.48 17.94
N GLY A 209 17.35 21.88 18.66
CA GLY A 209 17.40 22.99 19.63
C GLY A 209 18.01 24.30 19.13
N VAL A 210 17.29 25.05 18.27
CA VAL A 210 17.59 26.45 17.92
C VAL A 210 16.27 27.24 17.75
N ARG A 211 16.27 28.57 17.97
CA ARG A 211 15.13 29.48 17.71
C ARG A 211 14.50 29.19 16.34
N GLY A 212 13.20 28.90 16.30
CA GLY A 212 12.43 28.80 15.05
C GLY A 212 12.50 27.47 14.28
N LEU A 213 12.98 26.37 14.90
CA LEU A 213 12.99 25.05 14.28
C LEU A 213 12.67 23.95 15.31
N TRP A 214 11.56 23.24 15.11
CA TRP A 214 11.27 21.97 15.78
C TRP A 214 11.26 20.87 14.73
N VAL A 215 12.04 19.80 14.92
CA VAL A 215 11.99 18.60 14.07
C VAL A 215 11.43 17.47 14.92
N LEU A 216 10.34 16.86 14.46
CA LEU A 216 9.70 15.74 15.14
C LEU A 216 9.66 14.56 14.16
N PRO A 217 10.42 13.48 14.42
CA PRO A 217 10.34 12.28 13.61
C PRO A 217 9.07 11.49 13.96
N PHE A 218 8.27 11.17 12.96
CA PHE A 218 7.10 10.30 13.09
C PHE A 218 7.22 9.10 12.15
N GLY A 219 7.07 7.90 12.72
CA GLY A 219 7.26 6.62 12.05
C GLY A 219 7.27 5.47 13.04
N SER A 220 6.81 4.30 12.61
CA SER A 220 6.21 3.23 13.40
C SER A 220 6.93 2.87 14.71
N THR A 221 6.13 2.84 15.78
CA THR A 221 6.24 1.87 16.86
C THR A 221 6.31 0.45 16.30
N PRO A 222 6.77 -0.56 17.05
CA PRO A 222 6.68 -1.96 16.61
C PRO A 222 5.24 -2.46 16.36
N ALA A 223 4.20 -1.62 16.48
CA ALA A 223 2.82 -1.93 16.15
C ALA A 223 2.25 -0.89 15.16
N ILE A 224 1.63 -1.36 14.09
CA ILE A 224 0.88 -0.62 13.06
C ILE A 224 -0.54 -1.19 13.04
N THR A 225 -1.56 -0.35 13.16
CA THR A 225 -2.96 -0.79 13.20
C THR A 225 -3.78 -0.01 12.18
N GLY A 226 -4.45 -0.73 11.30
CA GLY A 226 -5.39 -0.23 10.32
C GLY A 226 -6.70 0.28 10.94
N THR A 227 -7.64 0.56 10.06
CA THR A 227 -9.01 0.96 10.33
C THR A 227 -9.96 -0.23 10.08
N PRO A 228 -11.26 -0.12 10.38
CA PRO A 228 -12.22 -1.18 10.01
C PRO A 228 -12.58 -1.25 8.51
N GLY A 229 -11.85 -0.56 7.63
CA GLY A 229 -12.04 -0.61 6.18
C GLY A 229 -10.70 -0.86 5.48
N ALA A 230 -10.74 -1.02 4.15
CA ALA A 230 -9.55 -1.36 3.36
C ALA A 230 -8.41 -0.35 3.51
N ASP A 231 -7.24 -0.82 3.93
CA ASP A 231 -6.05 -0.02 4.17
C ASP A 231 -4.86 -0.47 3.30
N SER A 232 -3.92 0.45 3.09
CA SER A 232 -2.57 0.13 2.60
C SER A 232 -1.56 0.44 3.69
N MET A 233 -0.95 -0.60 4.26
CA MET A 233 -0.11 -0.50 5.45
C MET A 233 1.35 -0.77 5.09
N TYR A 234 2.27 0.07 5.58
CA TYR A 234 3.69 -0.03 5.25
C TYR A 234 4.56 -0.15 6.51
N GLY A 235 5.34 -1.24 6.59
CA GLY A 235 6.38 -1.48 7.57
C GLY A 235 7.72 -0.82 7.20
N THR A 236 8.78 -1.19 7.92
CA THR A 236 10.10 -0.57 7.83
C THR A 236 11.22 -1.60 7.59
N ALA A 237 12.39 -1.40 8.20
CA ALA A 237 13.50 -2.36 8.15
C ALA A 237 13.65 -3.11 9.50
N ALA A 238 12.77 -2.82 10.46
CA ALA A 238 12.70 -3.47 11.75
C ALA A 238 11.54 -4.47 11.75
N GLY A 239 11.48 -5.34 12.75
CA GLY A 239 10.32 -6.23 12.90
C GLY A 239 9.12 -5.47 13.46
N GLU A 240 8.01 -5.48 12.74
CA GLU A 240 6.75 -4.86 13.13
C GLU A 240 5.61 -5.87 13.38
N THR A 241 4.59 -5.44 14.11
CA THR A 241 3.29 -6.09 14.23
C THR A 241 2.27 -5.23 13.50
N MET A 242 1.72 -5.74 12.41
CA MET A 242 0.76 -5.05 11.56
C MET A 242 -0.61 -5.72 11.72
N GLN A 243 -1.66 -4.95 11.97
CA GLN A 243 -3.03 -5.43 12.14
C GLN A 243 -3.99 -4.64 11.25
N GLY A 244 -4.55 -5.26 10.21
CA GLY A 244 -5.51 -4.66 9.28
C GLY A 244 -6.90 -4.44 9.90
N LEU A 245 -7.34 -5.36 10.76
CA LEU A 245 -8.67 -5.41 11.40
C LEU A 245 -9.75 -5.92 10.47
N GLY A 246 -10.29 -5.09 9.58
CA GLY A 246 -11.28 -5.56 8.63
C GLY A 246 -11.38 -4.65 7.42
N GLY A 247 -11.89 -5.18 6.31
CA GLY A 247 -11.62 -4.57 5.00
C GLY A 247 -10.71 -5.49 4.21
N ASP A 248 -10.42 -5.14 2.96
CA ASP A 248 -9.48 -5.88 2.13
C ASP A 248 -8.15 -5.10 2.15
N ASP A 249 -7.20 -5.53 2.97
CA ASP A 249 -6.01 -4.77 3.32
C ASP A 249 -4.77 -5.20 2.51
N VAL A 250 -3.86 -4.25 2.26
CA VAL A 250 -2.56 -4.53 1.63
C VAL A 250 -1.43 -4.20 2.60
N LEU A 251 -0.68 -5.22 3.02
CA LEU A 251 0.37 -5.13 4.02
C LEU A 251 1.75 -5.29 3.36
N TYR A 252 2.54 -4.22 3.43
CA TYR A 252 3.93 -4.16 2.96
C TYR A 252 4.88 -4.19 4.17
N GLY A 253 5.17 -5.38 4.73
CA GLY A 253 6.07 -5.54 5.88
C GLY A 253 7.46 -4.91 5.67
N SER A 254 7.93 -4.91 4.42
CA SER A 254 9.26 -4.46 4.03
C SER A 254 10.34 -5.41 4.56
N ALA A 255 11.40 -4.93 5.21
CA ALA A 255 12.45 -5.82 5.74
C ALA A 255 12.29 -5.92 7.24
N GLY A 256 12.61 -7.08 7.82
CA GLY A 256 12.35 -7.28 9.24
C GLY A 256 11.88 -8.69 9.44
N ALA A 257 11.48 -9.00 10.67
CA ALA A 257 10.72 -10.20 10.95
C ALA A 257 9.35 -9.70 11.43
N ASP A 258 8.40 -9.68 10.52
CA ASP A 258 7.13 -8.99 10.69
C ASP A 258 6.00 -9.95 11.07
N SER A 259 5.02 -9.44 11.81
CA SER A 259 3.77 -10.12 12.11
C SER A 259 2.67 -9.42 11.34
N LEU A 260 2.30 -9.99 10.19
CA LEU A 260 1.26 -9.45 9.31
C LEU A 260 -0.08 -10.14 9.60
N ASP A 261 -1.00 -9.40 10.23
CA ASP A 261 -2.35 -9.84 10.57
C ASP A 261 -3.35 -9.02 9.73
N GLY A 262 -3.95 -9.62 8.70
CA GLY A 262 -4.95 -8.94 7.85
C GLY A 262 -6.27 -8.72 8.58
N GLY A 263 -6.69 -9.68 9.41
CA GLY A 263 -7.95 -9.61 10.13
C GLY A 263 -9.11 -10.23 9.34
N THR A 264 -10.13 -9.44 8.99
CA THR A 264 -11.30 -9.93 8.24
C THR A 264 -11.44 -9.28 6.88
N GLY A 265 -11.39 -10.07 5.82
CA GLY A 265 -11.62 -9.59 4.45
C GLY A 265 -10.88 -10.49 3.48
N GLN A 266 -10.42 -9.91 2.37
CA GLN A 266 -9.38 -10.51 1.53
C GLN A 266 -8.11 -9.67 1.61
N ASP A 267 -7.17 -10.15 2.41
CA ASP A 267 -5.98 -9.39 2.76
C ASP A 267 -4.76 -9.89 1.99
N ARG A 268 -3.83 -8.98 1.70
CA ARG A 268 -2.70 -9.19 0.81
C ARG A 268 -1.39 -8.86 1.51
N ALA A 269 -0.45 -9.81 1.56
CA ALA A 269 0.96 -9.54 1.81
C ALA A 269 1.66 -9.24 0.48
N ASP A 270 2.19 -8.02 0.34
CA ASP A 270 2.70 -7.52 -0.94
C ASP A 270 4.22 -7.30 -0.92
N TYR A 271 4.94 -8.07 -1.73
CA TYR A 271 6.40 -7.99 -1.89
C TYR A 271 6.82 -7.41 -3.25
N SER A 272 5.92 -6.77 -4.00
CA SER A 272 6.18 -6.23 -5.34
C SER A 272 7.34 -5.22 -5.40
N ASN A 273 7.60 -4.53 -4.27
CA ASN A 273 8.69 -3.57 -4.13
C ASN A 273 10.04 -4.21 -3.71
N ALA A 274 10.11 -5.54 -3.56
CA ALA A 274 11.36 -6.21 -3.21
C ALA A 274 12.41 -6.05 -4.32
N THR A 275 13.63 -5.70 -3.91
CA THR A 275 14.79 -5.55 -4.82
C THR A 275 15.55 -6.86 -5.03
N GLY A 276 15.11 -7.93 -4.37
CA GLY A 276 15.61 -9.30 -4.48
C GLY A 276 14.43 -10.26 -4.50
N ALA A 277 14.65 -11.46 -5.06
CA ALA A 277 13.65 -12.51 -5.05
C ALA A 277 13.21 -12.88 -3.63
N VAL A 278 11.94 -13.20 -3.48
CA VAL A 278 11.29 -13.60 -2.24
C VAL A 278 10.95 -15.08 -2.26
N VAL A 279 11.05 -15.69 -1.08
CA VAL A 279 10.53 -17.03 -0.82
C VAL A 279 9.48 -16.89 0.27
N VAL A 280 8.26 -17.30 -0.02
CA VAL A 280 7.15 -17.42 0.94
C VAL A 280 6.77 -18.89 1.01
N ASP A 281 6.84 -19.51 2.18
CA ASP A 281 6.38 -20.89 2.44
C ASP A 281 5.48 -20.94 3.68
N LEU A 282 4.17 -21.00 3.46
CA LEU A 282 3.16 -20.96 4.54
C LEU A 282 3.14 -22.24 5.39
N ARG A 283 3.90 -23.28 5.03
CA ARG A 283 4.03 -24.53 5.82
C ARG A 283 5.35 -24.61 6.58
N ASP A 284 6.35 -23.85 6.15
CA ASP A 284 7.64 -23.71 6.81
C ASP A 284 8.10 -22.25 6.77
N LEU A 285 7.52 -21.42 7.66
CA LEU A 285 7.83 -19.99 7.72
C LEU A 285 9.33 -19.71 7.97
N ALA A 286 10.07 -20.66 8.54
CA ALA A 286 11.51 -20.54 8.71
C ALA A 286 12.30 -20.64 7.39
N ALA A 287 11.66 -21.12 6.31
CA ALA A 287 12.22 -21.16 4.97
C ALA A 287 11.99 -19.87 4.17
N ASN A 288 11.23 -18.90 4.71
CA ASN A 288 11.03 -17.62 4.05
C ASN A 288 12.35 -16.87 3.84
N GLN A 289 12.48 -16.17 2.73
CA GLN A 289 13.70 -15.44 2.32
C GLN A 289 13.35 -14.12 1.63
N GLY A 290 14.36 -13.25 1.46
CA GLY A 290 14.15 -11.93 0.90
C GLY A 290 13.46 -11.01 1.90
N LEU A 291 12.48 -10.24 1.45
CA LEU A 291 11.67 -9.42 2.34
C LEU A 291 10.78 -10.24 3.30
N ALA A 292 10.35 -11.44 2.89
CA ALA A 292 9.54 -12.33 3.73
C ALA A 292 10.29 -12.98 4.92
N ALA A 293 11.59 -12.70 5.08
CA ALA A 293 12.48 -13.46 5.93
C ALA A 293 12.21 -13.25 7.43
N GLY A 294 11.55 -14.22 8.06
CA GLY A 294 11.18 -14.14 9.49
C GLY A 294 9.73 -13.70 9.70
N ASP A 295 9.00 -13.43 8.62
CA ASP A 295 7.62 -12.98 8.69
C ASP A 295 6.66 -14.09 9.11
N SER A 296 5.56 -13.67 9.71
CA SER A 296 4.43 -14.50 10.10
C SER A 296 3.14 -13.87 9.59
N TYR A 297 2.18 -14.74 9.24
CA TYR A 297 0.94 -14.34 8.56
C TYR A 297 -0.28 -14.86 9.32
N VAL A 298 -1.27 -14.00 9.51
CA VAL A 298 -2.58 -14.33 10.08
C VAL A 298 -3.65 -13.64 9.23
N GLY A 299 -4.65 -14.40 8.77
CA GLY A 299 -5.72 -13.85 7.93
C GLY A 299 -5.17 -13.13 6.69
N ILE A 300 -4.25 -13.77 5.97
CA ILE A 300 -3.73 -13.28 4.69
C ILE A 300 -4.10 -14.32 3.65
N GLU A 301 -4.91 -13.93 2.67
CA GLU A 301 -5.39 -14.80 1.60
C GLU A 301 -4.55 -14.63 0.32
N TRP A 302 -3.90 -13.48 0.12
CA TRP A 302 -3.15 -13.17 -1.10
C TRP A 302 -1.68 -12.86 -0.83
N PHE A 303 -0.80 -13.38 -1.68
CA PHE A 303 0.62 -13.07 -1.68
C PHE A 303 1.09 -12.62 -3.06
N VAL A 304 1.83 -11.52 -3.09
CA VAL A 304 2.40 -10.94 -4.31
C VAL A 304 3.91 -11.09 -4.27
N GLY A 305 4.47 -11.68 -5.32
CA GLY A 305 5.90 -11.71 -5.59
C GLY A 305 6.47 -10.33 -5.91
N SER A 306 7.77 -10.33 -6.09
CA SER A 306 8.59 -9.22 -6.57
C SER A 306 8.58 -9.13 -8.11
N GLY A 307 9.52 -8.38 -8.68
CA GLY A 307 9.80 -8.39 -10.12
C GLY A 307 10.93 -9.33 -10.53
N LEU A 308 11.23 -10.34 -9.71
CA LEU A 308 12.35 -11.28 -9.86
C LEU A 308 11.86 -12.73 -9.70
N ALA A 309 12.74 -13.71 -9.88
CA ALA A 309 12.36 -15.13 -9.80
C ALA A 309 12.01 -15.59 -8.38
N ASP A 310 10.73 -15.62 -8.07
CA ASP A 310 10.17 -15.85 -6.74
C ASP A 310 9.73 -17.30 -6.51
N THR A 311 9.52 -17.64 -5.25
CA THR A 311 8.92 -18.92 -4.87
C THR A 311 7.82 -18.70 -3.84
N LEU A 312 6.57 -18.93 -4.26
CA LEU A 312 5.37 -18.77 -3.44
C LEU A 312 4.75 -20.14 -3.18
N ARG A 313 4.64 -20.52 -1.92
CA ARG A 313 4.20 -21.84 -1.47
C ARG A 313 3.10 -21.73 -0.43
N GLY A 314 1.93 -22.21 -0.80
CA GLY A 314 0.70 -22.17 -0.03
C GLY A 314 0.62 -23.16 1.11
N SER A 315 -0.58 -23.20 1.64
CA SER A 315 -1.01 -23.88 2.83
C SER A 315 -1.94 -25.04 2.45
N PRO A 316 -2.61 -25.66 3.43
CA PRO A 316 -3.74 -26.56 3.12
C PRO A 316 -5.09 -25.85 2.90
N GLN A 317 -5.12 -24.52 2.95
CA GLN A 317 -6.30 -23.68 2.67
C GLN A 317 -6.20 -23.09 1.25
N GLY A 318 -7.29 -22.52 0.74
CA GLY A 318 -7.24 -21.85 -0.55
C GLY A 318 -6.46 -20.54 -0.45
N ASP A 319 -5.41 -20.42 -1.26
CA ASP A 319 -4.50 -19.27 -1.30
C ASP A 319 -4.54 -18.58 -2.67
N GLY A 320 -4.26 -17.28 -2.66
CA GLY A 320 -4.12 -16.44 -3.84
C GLY A 320 -2.65 -16.04 -4.07
N PHE A 321 -2.12 -16.29 -5.27
CA PHE A 321 -0.76 -15.93 -5.65
C PHE A 321 -0.70 -15.11 -6.93
N ASP A 322 0.16 -14.10 -6.90
CA ASP A 322 0.57 -13.31 -8.06
C ASP A 322 2.10 -13.30 -8.08
N GLY A 323 2.71 -13.99 -9.06
CA GLY A 323 4.17 -14.06 -9.22
C GLY A 323 4.76 -12.71 -9.65
N GLY A 324 3.98 -11.88 -10.33
CA GLY A 324 4.43 -10.58 -10.82
C GLY A 324 5.27 -10.71 -12.09
N ARG A 325 6.53 -10.30 -12.03
CA ARG A 325 7.47 -10.54 -13.13
C ARG A 325 8.54 -11.46 -12.61
N GLY A 326 9.04 -12.37 -13.43
CA GLY A 326 10.07 -13.27 -12.91
C GLY A 326 9.96 -14.62 -13.57
N MET A 327 10.90 -15.52 -13.27
CA MET A 327 10.64 -16.93 -13.54
C MET A 327 10.21 -17.53 -12.22
N ASP A 328 8.92 -17.60 -12.01
CA ASP A 328 8.33 -17.82 -10.70
C ASP A 328 7.92 -19.27 -10.50
N VAL A 329 7.93 -19.69 -9.24
CA VAL A 329 7.46 -21.02 -8.83
C VAL A 329 6.33 -20.86 -7.82
N LEU A 330 5.11 -21.17 -8.25
CA LEU A 330 3.90 -21.04 -7.47
C LEU A 330 3.36 -22.44 -7.14
N ALA A 331 3.11 -22.74 -5.87
CA ALA A 331 2.59 -24.02 -5.44
C ALA A 331 1.54 -23.88 -4.33
N GLY A 332 0.27 -24.18 -4.61
CA GLY A 332 -0.85 -24.03 -3.67
C GLY A 332 -0.98 -25.15 -2.66
N PHE A 333 -0.71 -26.39 -3.10
CA PHE A 333 -0.78 -27.64 -2.34
C PHE A 333 -2.18 -28.18 -2.12
N GLY A 334 -3.00 -27.54 -1.30
CA GLY A 334 -4.35 -28.03 -1.07
C GLY A 334 -5.27 -26.90 -0.70
N GLY A 335 -6.55 -27.00 -1.05
CA GLY A 335 -7.42 -25.83 -1.06
C GLY A 335 -7.75 -25.48 -2.50
N SER A 336 -8.68 -24.56 -2.71
CA SER A 336 -8.99 -24.09 -4.06
C SER A 336 -8.23 -22.81 -4.28
N ASP A 337 -7.13 -22.92 -5.02
CA ASP A 337 -6.14 -21.87 -5.13
C ASP A 337 -6.36 -21.02 -6.39
N THR A 338 -5.95 -19.75 -6.34
CA THR A 338 -5.91 -18.87 -7.53
C THR A 338 -4.49 -18.38 -7.73
N MET A 339 -3.90 -18.67 -8.89
CA MET A 339 -2.49 -18.36 -9.17
C MET A 339 -2.32 -17.69 -10.53
N ALA A 340 -1.57 -16.60 -10.55
CA ALA A 340 -1.07 -15.96 -11.75
C ALA A 340 0.47 -15.99 -11.75
N GLY A 341 1.08 -16.55 -12.80
CA GLY A 341 2.53 -16.56 -12.98
C GLY A 341 3.04 -15.15 -13.29
N GLY A 342 2.52 -14.56 -14.37
CA GLY A 342 2.80 -13.18 -14.75
C GLY A 342 3.71 -13.09 -15.98
N ASP A 343 4.80 -12.31 -15.90
CA ASP A 343 5.75 -12.15 -17.01
C ASP A 343 6.91 -13.17 -16.90
N GLN A 344 7.26 -13.81 -18.02
CA GLN A 344 8.29 -14.83 -18.26
C GLN A 344 7.81 -16.28 -18.00
N ASN A 345 8.74 -17.21 -17.80
CA ASN A 345 8.43 -18.64 -17.85
C ASN A 345 8.21 -19.18 -16.43
N ASP A 346 6.97 -19.43 -16.09
CA ASP A 346 6.56 -19.76 -14.74
C ASP A 346 6.21 -21.25 -14.56
N ALA A 347 6.29 -21.72 -13.32
CA ALA A 347 5.90 -23.06 -12.94
C ALA A 347 4.81 -23.04 -11.87
N LEU A 348 3.58 -23.35 -12.28
CA LEU A 348 2.38 -23.31 -11.43
C LEU A 348 1.96 -24.74 -11.07
N TYR A 349 1.78 -24.99 -9.77
CA TYR A 349 1.34 -26.26 -9.21
C TYR A 349 0.13 -26.04 -8.31
N GLY A 350 -1.08 -26.30 -8.83
CA GLY A 350 -2.33 -26.13 -8.07
C GLY A 350 -2.34 -27.00 -6.81
N GLY A 351 -2.31 -28.32 -7.01
CA GLY A 351 -2.22 -29.27 -5.92
C GLY A 351 -3.49 -30.08 -5.79
N ALA A 352 -4.34 -29.77 -4.81
CA ALA A 352 -5.51 -30.55 -4.49
C ALA A 352 -6.75 -29.69 -4.30
N ALA A 353 -7.85 -30.12 -4.92
CA ALA A 353 -9.13 -29.43 -5.05
C ALA A 353 -9.22 -28.71 -6.39
N LYS A 354 -10.07 -27.68 -6.52
CA LYS A 354 -10.29 -27.01 -7.80
C LYS A 354 -9.45 -25.75 -7.83
N ASP A 355 -8.44 -25.73 -8.69
CA ASP A 355 -7.53 -24.61 -8.80
C ASP A 355 -7.80 -23.77 -10.06
N LEU A 356 -7.47 -22.49 -10.00
CA LEU A 356 -7.46 -21.55 -11.12
C LEU A 356 -6.03 -21.10 -11.37
N LEU A 357 -5.44 -21.53 -12.48
CA LEU A 357 -4.05 -21.25 -12.84
C LEU A 357 -3.98 -20.42 -14.14
N SER A 358 -3.22 -19.35 -14.12
CA SER A 358 -2.90 -18.52 -15.29
C SER A 358 -1.40 -18.38 -15.43
N GLY A 359 -0.83 -18.85 -16.55
CA GLY A 359 0.60 -18.70 -16.86
C GLY A 359 0.96 -17.24 -17.08
N GLY A 360 0.44 -16.64 -18.15
CA GLY A 360 0.65 -15.23 -18.45
C GLY A 360 1.46 -15.05 -19.73
N LEU A 361 2.56 -14.31 -19.67
CA LEU A 361 3.44 -14.08 -20.82
C LEU A 361 4.67 -14.99 -20.71
N GLY A 362 4.83 -15.99 -21.56
CA GLY A 362 6.04 -16.80 -21.56
C GLY A 362 5.74 -18.23 -21.90
N ASN A 363 6.71 -19.12 -21.68
CA ASN A 363 6.49 -20.55 -21.86
C ASN A 363 6.28 -21.18 -20.49
N ASP A 364 5.02 -21.33 -20.11
CA ASP A 364 4.62 -21.67 -18.77
C ASP A 364 4.40 -23.17 -18.60
N ARG A 365 4.54 -23.62 -17.36
CA ARG A 365 4.28 -25.00 -16.96
C ARG A 365 3.17 -25.03 -15.92
N LEU A 366 1.99 -25.46 -16.34
CA LEU A 366 0.81 -25.53 -15.49
C LEU A 366 0.51 -26.98 -15.10
N VAL A 367 0.41 -27.23 -13.80
CA VAL A 367 0.07 -28.53 -13.23
C VAL A 367 -1.10 -28.37 -12.26
N GLY A 368 -2.32 -28.62 -12.72
CA GLY A 368 -3.52 -28.55 -11.87
C GLY A 368 -3.42 -29.49 -10.66
N GLY A 369 -3.25 -30.79 -10.92
CA GLY A 369 -2.98 -31.77 -9.86
C GLY A 369 -4.14 -32.73 -9.65
N THR A 370 -4.78 -32.68 -8.48
CA THR A 370 -5.97 -33.49 -8.16
C THR A 370 -7.18 -32.59 -7.99
N GLY A 371 -8.35 -33.05 -8.45
CA GLY A 371 -9.51 -32.18 -8.61
C GLY A 371 -9.70 -31.78 -10.08
N VAL A 372 -10.56 -30.81 -10.33
CA VAL A 372 -10.93 -30.37 -11.68
C VAL A 372 -10.50 -28.92 -11.80
N ASP A 373 -9.38 -28.71 -12.48
CA ASP A 373 -8.69 -27.43 -12.48
C ASP A 373 -9.04 -26.63 -13.74
N THR A 374 -8.87 -25.30 -13.66
CA THR A 374 -8.97 -24.41 -14.82
C THR A 374 -7.60 -23.78 -15.06
N MET A 375 -7.07 -23.97 -16.27
CA MET A 375 -5.72 -23.55 -16.65
C MET A 375 -5.80 -22.68 -17.90
N THR A 376 -5.18 -21.51 -17.84
CA THR A 376 -4.98 -20.59 -18.97
C THR A 376 -3.47 -20.45 -19.17
N GLY A 377 -2.96 -20.79 -20.35
CA GLY A 377 -1.53 -20.68 -20.65
C GLY A 377 -1.13 -19.21 -20.79
N GLY A 378 -1.88 -18.48 -21.61
CA GLY A 378 -1.61 -17.09 -21.97
C GLY A 378 -0.91 -17.03 -23.32
N THR A 379 0.21 -16.32 -23.40
CA THR A 379 0.98 -16.22 -24.66
C THR A 379 2.29 -16.98 -24.56
N GLY A 380 2.61 -17.79 -25.56
CA GLY A 380 3.88 -18.51 -25.64
C GLY A 380 3.64 -20.00 -25.82
N ALA A 381 4.66 -20.82 -25.60
CA ALA A 381 4.58 -22.25 -25.80
C ALA A 381 4.38 -22.96 -24.45
N ASP A 382 3.12 -23.16 -24.08
CA ASP A 382 2.75 -23.59 -22.73
C ASP A 382 2.62 -25.10 -22.59
N GLN A 383 2.83 -25.58 -21.36
CA GLN A 383 2.72 -26.99 -21.00
C GLN A 383 1.62 -27.22 -19.98
N PHE A 384 0.53 -27.86 -20.40
CA PHE A 384 -0.55 -28.31 -19.53
C PHE A 384 -0.30 -29.76 -19.09
N VAL A 385 0.11 -29.96 -17.85
CA VAL A 385 0.70 -31.22 -17.40
C VAL A 385 -0.32 -32.10 -16.67
N TYR A 386 -0.52 -33.31 -17.18
CA TYR A 386 -1.27 -34.36 -16.50
C TYR A 386 -0.34 -35.43 -15.93
N ARG A 387 -0.33 -35.59 -14.60
CA ARG A 387 0.53 -36.57 -13.90
C ARG A 387 -0.08 -37.97 -13.75
N GLY A 388 -1.37 -38.13 -14.00
CA GLY A 388 -2.02 -39.45 -14.04
C GLY A 388 -2.15 -40.18 -12.71
N THR A 389 -2.31 -39.45 -11.60
CA THR A 389 -2.74 -40.09 -10.36
C THR A 389 -4.25 -40.38 -10.44
N GLY A 390 -4.71 -41.42 -9.74
CA GLY A 390 -6.13 -41.83 -9.77
C GLY A 390 -7.12 -40.76 -9.29
N ALA A 391 -6.63 -39.66 -8.69
CA ALA A 391 -7.42 -38.56 -8.16
C ALA A 391 -7.43 -37.29 -9.05
N SER A 392 -6.67 -37.26 -10.16
CA SER A 392 -6.79 -36.17 -11.14
C SER A 392 -8.15 -36.23 -11.83
N GLY A 393 -8.86 -35.09 -11.82
CA GLY A 393 -10.09 -34.87 -12.56
C GLY A 393 -9.78 -34.53 -14.02
N ALA A 394 -10.81 -34.05 -14.72
CA ALA A 394 -10.70 -33.60 -16.10
C ALA A 394 -10.50 -32.08 -16.10
N ASP A 395 -9.28 -31.64 -16.38
CA ASP A 395 -8.92 -30.22 -16.29
C ASP A 395 -9.41 -29.45 -17.52
N TRP A 396 -9.77 -28.19 -17.31
CA TRP A 396 -10.23 -27.26 -18.33
C TRP A 396 -9.07 -26.38 -18.78
N ILE A 397 -8.78 -26.40 -20.08
CA ILE A 397 -7.77 -25.57 -20.70
C ILE A 397 -8.47 -24.56 -21.59
N THR A 398 -8.32 -23.29 -21.27
CA THR A 398 -9.18 -22.20 -21.77
C THR A 398 -8.70 -21.57 -23.08
N ASP A 399 -7.44 -21.76 -23.44
CA ASP A 399 -6.78 -21.02 -24.52
C ASP A 399 -5.69 -21.83 -25.25
N TYR A 400 -5.82 -23.16 -25.29
CA TYR A 400 -4.84 -24.02 -25.97
C TYR A 400 -4.63 -23.59 -27.43
N ASP A 401 -3.41 -23.23 -27.80
CA ASP A 401 -3.04 -22.81 -29.15
C ASP A 401 -1.80 -23.55 -29.66
N ALA A 402 -2.03 -24.52 -30.55
CA ALA A 402 -0.93 -25.31 -31.14
C ALA A 402 0.00 -24.47 -32.05
N ALA A 403 -0.45 -23.30 -32.55
CA ALA A 403 0.36 -22.39 -33.36
C ALA A 403 1.31 -21.56 -32.50
N GLN A 404 0.96 -21.28 -31.24
CA GLN A 404 1.86 -20.67 -30.26
C GLN A 404 2.88 -21.67 -29.69
N GLY A 405 2.55 -22.97 -29.74
CA GLY A 405 3.45 -24.06 -29.39
C GLY A 405 2.98 -24.88 -28.20
N ASP A 406 1.72 -24.72 -27.81
CA ASP A 406 1.15 -25.38 -26.64
C ASP A 406 1.12 -26.90 -26.77
N VAL A 407 1.37 -27.55 -25.64
CA VAL A 407 1.37 -29.01 -25.54
C VAL A 407 0.63 -29.51 -24.31
N LEU A 408 -0.10 -30.60 -24.52
CA LEU A 408 -0.66 -31.41 -23.44
C LEU A 408 0.42 -32.40 -22.96
N ALA A 409 1.06 -32.09 -21.84
CA ALA A 409 2.19 -32.85 -21.32
C ALA A 409 1.71 -34.02 -20.44
N PHE A 410 1.69 -35.22 -21.01
CA PHE A 410 1.31 -36.45 -20.32
C PHE A 410 2.55 -37.09 -19.64
N ALA A 411 2.64 -36.98 -18.32
CA ALA A 411 3.86 -37.32 -17.58
C ALA A 411 4.16 -38.83 -17.52
N ARG A 412 3.22 -39.70 -17.92
CA ARG A 412 3.43 -41.16 -17.92
C ARG A 412 4.22 -41.59 -19.16
N ALA A 413 5.35 -42.24 -18.94
CA ALA A 413 6.21 -42.73 -20.03
C ALA A 413 5.55 -43.83 -20.86
N GLY A 414 5.87 -43.84 -22.15
CA GLY A 414 5.49 -44.90 -23.09
C GLY A 414 4.06 -44.78 -23.65
N ALA A 415 3.37 -43.67 -23.39
CA ALA A 415 2.10 -43.41 -24.05
C ALA A 415 2.32 -43.16 -25.55
N THR A 416 1.37 -43.62 -26.35
CA THR A 416 1.35 -43.53 -27.81
C THR A 416 0.10 -42.79 -28.26
N ARG A 417 0.06 -42.30 -29.51
CA ARG A 417 -1.15 -41.68 -30.09
C ARG A 417 -2.40 -42.54 -29.90
N GLY A 418 -2.26 -43.87 -30.04
CA GLY A 418 -3.37 -44.82 -29.93
C GLY A 418 -3.97 -44.94 -28.52
N ASP A 419 -3.32 -44.38 -27.50
CA ASP A 419 -3.83 -44.37 -26.13
C ASP A 419 -4.81 -43.21 -25.85
N PHE A 420 -5.03 -42.32 -26.82
CA PHE A 420 -5.87 -41.14 -26.66
C PHE A 420 -7.02 -41.11 -27.66
N ARG A 421 -8.15 -40.54 -27.24
CA ARG A 421 -9.29 -40.25 -28.11
C ARG A 421 -9.75 -38.83 -27.90
N VAL A 422 -9.95 -38.10 -28.99
CA VAL A 422 -10.62 -36.80 -28.99
C VAL A 422 -12.10 -37.00 -29.32
N THR A 423 -12.98 -36.42 -28.51
CA THR A 423 -14.42 -36.31 -28.80
C THR A 423 -14.81 -34.85 -28.77
N TYR A 424 -15.50 -34.37 -29.79
CA TYR A 424 -16.02 -33.00 -29.81
C TYR A 424 -17.41 -32.92 -29.21
N VAL A 425 -17.56 -32.13 -28.15
CA VAL A 425 -18.80 -31.92 -27.40
C VAL A 425 -19.25 -30.47 -27.55
N THR A 426 -20.52 -30.18 -27.28
CA THR A 426 -21.01 -28.80 -27.17
C THR A 426 -21.43 -28.61 -25.74
N ASP A 427 -20.55 -28.01 -24.94
CA ASP A 427 -20.78 -27.69 -23.55
C ASP A 427 -21.23 -26.23 -23.42
N ALA A 428 -22.34 -26.00 -22.72
CA ALA A 428 -22.83 -24.65 -22.50
C ALA A 428 -21.93 -23.92 -21.49
N GLY A 429 -21.04 -23.06 -21.99
CA GLY A 429 -20.27 -22.11 -21.17
C GLY A 429 -18.75 -22.28 -21.16
N GLY A 430 -18.18 -23.12 -22.04
CA GLY A 430 -16.74 -23.34 -22.09
C GLY A 430 -15.96 -22.33 -22.91
N GLY A 431 -16.40 -22.00 -24.13
CA GLY A 431 -15.59 -21.23 -25.07
C GLY A 431 -16.37 -20.34 -26.03
N ALA A 432 -15.76 -20.05 -27.19
CA ALA A 432 -16.36 -19.21 -28.22
C ALA A 432 -17.68 -19.79 -28.74
N ALA A 433 -18.71 -18.95 -28.83
CA ALA A 433 -20.05 -19.38 -29.22
C ALA A 433 -20.05 -20.12 -30.57
N GLY A 434 -20.45 -21.39 -30.57
CA GLY A 434 -20.55 -22.23 -31.77
C GLY A 434 -19.31 -23.06 -32.10
N VAL A 435 -18.23 -22.93 -31.32
CA VAL A 435 -17.09 -23.85 -31.34
C VAL A 435 -17.36 -25.00 -30.37
N LYS A 436 -16.96 -26.21 -30.74
CA LYS A 436 -17.08 -27.40 -29.88
C LYS A 436 -15.82 -27.56 -29.03
N GLU A 437 -16.00 -28.00 -27.80
CA GLU A 437 -14.90 -28.35 -26.90
C GLU A 437 -14.30 -29.70 -27.31
N ALA A 438 -12.97 -29.83 -27.22
CA ALA A 438 -12.27 -31.09 -27.43
C ALA A 438 -12.07 -31.83 -26.10
N HIS A 439 -12.75 -32.96 -25.93
CA HIS A 439 -12.60 -33.84 -24.79
C HIS A 439 -11.53 -34.89 -25.09
N VAL A 440 -10.38 -34.82 -24.41
CA VAL A 440 -9.27 -35.77 -24.57
C VAL A 440 -9.37 -36.87 -23.52
N THR A 441 -9.66 -38.09 -23.96
CA THR A 441 -9.80 -39.28 -23.10
C THR A 441 -8.56 -40.17 -23.19
N TYR A 442 -8.00 -40.58 -22.05
CA TYR A 442 -6.97 -41.61 -21.98
C TYR A 442 -7.61 -43.00 -21.98
N LEU A 443 -7.53 -43.71 -23.11
CA LEU A 443 -8.22 -44.97 -23.36
C LEU A 443 -7.85 -46.11 -22.40
N PRO A 444 -6.57 -46.29 -21.97
CA PRO A 444 -6.22 -47.36 -21.05
C PRO A 444 -6.94 -47.30 -19.69
N THR A 445 -7.40 -46.12 -19.26
CA THR A 445 -8.20 -45.94 -18.04
C THR A 445 -9.65 -45.56 -18.31
N GLY A 446 -9.98 -45.13 -19.54
CA GLY A 446 -11.27 -44.57 -19.91
C GLY A 446 -11.55 -43.19 -19.30
N LYS A 447 -10.55 -42.55 -18.68
CA LYS A 447 -10.73 -41.25 -18.04
C LYS A 447 -10.64 -40.11 -19.05
N LEU A 448 -11.56 -39.15 -18.94
CA LEU A 448 -11.40 -37.81 -19.48
C LEU A 448 -10.31 -37.10 -18.67
N ILE A 449 -9.32 -36.52 -19.34
CA ILE A 449 -8.16 -35.89 -18.70
C ILE A 449 -8.01 -34.41 -19.03
N TRP A 450 -8.44 -33.99 -20.22
CA TRP A 450 -8.46 -32.57 -20.61
C TRP A 450 -9.74 -32.23 -21.37
N VAL A 451 -10.22 -31.02 -21.14
CA VAL A 451 -11.27 -30.34 -21.88
C VAL A 451 -10.65 -29.06 -22.44
N LEU A 452 -10.44 -29.00 -23.75
CA LEU A 452 -9.99 -27.77 -24.43
C LEU A 452 -11.23 -26.99 -24.85
N VAL A 453 -11.41 -25.76 -24.36
CA VAL A 453 -12.71 -25.09 -24.50
C VAL A 453 -13.00 -24.58 -25.92
N ASP A 454 -11.98 -24.43 -26.75
CA ASP A 454 -12.06 -24.07 -28.16
C ASP A 454 -11.47 -25.14 -29.08
N GLY A 455 -11.27 -26.36 -28.57
CA GLY A 455 -10.46 -27.37 -29.25
C GLY A 455 -10.92 -27.84 -30.63
N ALA A 456 -12.16 -27.56 -31.07
CA ALA A 456 -12.58 -27.82 -32.46
C ALA A 456 -12.12 -26.75 -33.46
N ALA A 457 -11.62 -25.61 -32.99
CA ALA A 457 -10.97 -24.59 -33.82
C ALA A 457 -9.52 -24.97 -34.17
N GLU A 458 -8.89 -25.80 -33.34
CA GLU A 458 -7.51 -26.23 -33.50
C GLU A 458 -7.30 -27.11 -34.74
N ASP A 459 -6.23 -26.86 -35.47
CA ASP A 459 -5.78 -27.72 -36.57
C ASP A 459 -4.94 -28.90 -36.10
N ARG A 460 -4.42 -28.82 -34.86
CA ARG A 460 -3.57 -29.82 -34.21
C ARG A 460 -3.85 -29.87 -32.72
N ILE A 461 -3.83 -31.07 -32.12
CA ILE A 461 -3.82 -31.22 -30.66
C ILE A 461 -2.60 -32.06 -30.30
N VAL A 462 -1.59 -31.41 -29.73
CA VAL A 462 -0.27 -32.00 -29.50
C VAL A 462 -0.19 -32.56 -28.09
N VAL A 463 -0.03 -33.87 -27.97
CA VAL A 463 0.32 -34.53 -26.71
C VAL A 463 1.80 -34.84 -26.69
N GLN A 464 2.48 -34.44 -25.62
CA GLN A 464 3.87 -34.79 -25.36
C GLN A 464 3.94 -35.83 -24.23
N SER A 465 4.59 -36.97 -24.49
CA SER A 465 4.85 -38.02 -23.50
C SER A 465 6.32 -38.45 -23.58
N SER A 466 7.07 -38.16 -22.53
CA SER A 466 8.53 -38.38 -22.49
C SER A 466 9.23 -37.76 -23.70
N MET A 467 9.88 -38.56 -24.55
CA MET A 467 10.59 -38.11 -25.75
C MET A 467 9.70 -38.09 -27.01
N ASN A 468 8.44 -38.50 -26.90
CA ASN A 468 7.52 -38.56 -28.04
C ASN A 468 6.57 -37.36 -27.99
N SER A 469 6.32 -36.79 -29.15
CA SER A 469 5.24 -35.84 -29.39
C SER A 469 4.39 -36.37 -30.53
N PHE A 470 3.08 -36.32 -30.39
CA PHE A 470 2.15 -36.75 -31.43
C PHE A 470 0.92 -35.88 -31.47
N ASP A 471 0.44 -35.67 -32.69
CA ASP A 471 -0.81 -35.00 -32.99
C ASP A 471 -1.97 -35.99 -32.85
N LEU A 472 -3.06 -35.57 -32.19
CA LEU A 472 -4.26 -36.38 -32.00
C LEU A 472 -5.27 -36.26 -33.15
N LEU A 473 -5.18 -35.21 -33.99
CA LEU A 473 -6.12 -34.99 -35.10
C LEU A 473 -5.79 -35.79 -36.37
#